data_AF-A0AAV4BD39-F1
#
_entry.id   AF-A0AAV4BD39-F1
#
_cell.length_a   1.000
_cell.length_b   1.000
_cell.length_c   1.000
_cell.angle_alpha   90.00
_cell.angle_beta   90.00
_cell.angle_gamma   90.00
#
_symmetry.space_group_name_H-M   'P 1'
#
loop_
_entity.id
_entity.type
_entity.pdbx_description
1 polymer ?
#
loop_
_entity_poly.entity_id
_entity_poly.type
_entity_poly.pdbx_seq_one_letter_code
_entity_poly.pdbx_strand_id
1 'polypeptide(L)'
;MAVESVALKLPTFWVSSPLAWFAKAEARFALRNISQDDTKYYHVVAALDTNTANRALSVLTSPPTTNKYKTIKTFFTTAYGLTDCERATALLNLKG
;
A
#
# COMPACT_ATOMS: atom_id res chain seq x y z
N MET A 1 -30.58 13.36 -4.57
CA MET A 1 -29.88 12.43 -3.66
C MET A 1 -28.42 12.46 -4.05
N ALA A 2 -27.57 13.12 -3.26
CA ALA A 2 -26.14 13.13 -3.51
C ALA A 2 -25.60 11.75 -3.13
N VAL A 3 -25.12 11.01 -4.13
CA VAL A 3 -24.24 9.87 -3.86
C VAL A 3 -22.97 10.49 -3.27
N GLU A 4 -22.94 10.62 -1.95
CA GLU A 4 -21.69 10.72 -1.23
C GLU A 4 -20.98 9.38 -1.45
N SER A 5 -20.36 9.26 -2.63
CA SER A 5 -19.32 8.29 -2.89
C SER A 5 -18.41 8.45 -1.69
N VAL A 6 -18.42 7.45 -0.82
CA VAL A 6 -17.73 7.53 0.47
C VAL A 6 -16.25 7.47 0.11
N ALA A 7 -15.73 8.63 -0.29
CA ALA A 7 -14.42 8.77 -0.85
C ALA A 7 -13.53 8.22 0.23
N LEU A 8 -12.86 7.12 -0.08
CA LEU A 8 -11.96 6.45 0.83
C LEU A 8 -10.82 7.46 1.05
N LYS A 9 -11.02 8.39 1.98
CA LYS A 9 -10.06 9.43 2.34
C LYS A 9 -8.96 8.73 3.12
N LEU A 10 -8.10 8.06 2.37
CA LEU A 10 -6.84 7.58 2.89
C LEU A 10 -6.03 8.82 3.29
N PRO A 11 -5.42 8.79 4.48
CA PRO A 11 -4.46 9.83 4.83
C PRO A 11 -3.30 9.80 3.84
N THR A 12 -2.64 10.94 3.65
CA THR A 12 -1.41 11.04 2.86
C THR A 12 -0.43 9.95 3.28
N PHE A 13 0.23 9.31 2.30
CA PHE A 13 1.17 8.23 2.54
C PHE A 13 2.28 8.63 3.53
N TRP A 14 2.55 7.76 4.50
CA TRP A 14 3.59 8.00 5.51
C TRP A 14 4.91 7.34 5.12
N VAL A 15 5.80 8.10 4.49
CA VAL A 15 7.16 7.64 4.14
C VAL A 15 8.00 7.22 5.35
N SER A 16 7.75 7.80 6.53
CA SER A 16 8.44 7.44 7.78
C SER A 16 7.97 6.12 8.38
N SER A 17 6.77 5.63 8.03
CA SER A 17 6.19 4.41 8.60
C SER A 17 5.21 3.78 7.61
N PRO A 18 5.72 3.23 6.49
CA PRO A 18 4.90 2.67 5.42
C PRO A 18 4.05 1.49 5.93
N LEU A 19 4.60 0.63 6.79
CA LEU A 19 3.91 -0.53 7.35
C LEU A 19 2.66 -0.14 8.15
N ALA A 20 2.78 0.84 9.04
CA ALA A 20 1.66 1.32 9.85
C ALA A 20 0.56 1.96 8.99
N TRP A 21 0.97 2.70 7.96
CA TRP A 21 0.04 3.29 7.00
C TRP A 21 -0.71 2.22 6.21
N PHE A 22 -0.02 1.19 5.72
CA PHE A 22 -0.65 0.06 5.02
C PHE A 22 -1.62 -0.70 5.93
N ALA A 23 -1.27 -0.96 7.19
CA ALA A 23 -2.19 -1.60 8.14
C ALA A 23 -3.47 -0.78 8.33
N LYS A 24 -3.36 0.56 8.38
CA LYS A 24 -4.51 1.46 8.48
C LYS A 24 -5.34 1.48 7.18
N ALA A 25 -4.68 1.45 6.02
CA ALA A 25 -5.35 1.34 4.72
C ALA A 25 -6.11 0.00 4.60
N GLU A 26 -5.50 -1.11 5.01
CA GLU A 26 -6.09 -2.46 5.01
C GLU A 26 -7.32 -2.54 5.91
N ALA A 27 -7.28 -1.95 7.10
CA ALA A 27 -8.46 -1.84 7.95
C ALA A 27 -9.60 -1.09 7.25
N ARG A 28 -9.31 0.00 6.53
CA ARG A 28 -10.32 0.75 5.76
C ARG A 28 -10.85 -0.04 4.56
N PHE A 29 -9.99 -0.79 3.87
CA PHE A 29 -10.41 -1.69 2.80
C PHE A 29 -11.33 -2.78 3.33
N ALA A 30 -10.98 -3.41 4.46
CA ALA A 30 -11.79 -4.44 5.10
C ALA A 30 -13.17 -3.90 5.52
N LEU A 31 -13.21 -2.70 6.13
CA LEU A 31 -14.47 -2.03 6.52
C LEU A 31 -15.39 -1.72 5.32
N ARG A 32 -14.83 -1.59 4.11
CA ARG A 32 -15.58 -1.34 2.88
C ARG A 32 -15.72 -2.58 1.99
N ASN A 33 -15.30 -3.74 2.49
CA ASN A 33 -15.29 -5.00 1.73
C ASN A 33 -14.53 -4.91 0.39
N ILE A 34 -13.49 -4.07 0.36
CA ILE A 34 -12.61 -3.91 -0.80
C ILE A 34 -11.62 -5.06 -0.79
N SER A 35 -11.95 -6.11 -1.55
CA SER A 35 -11.13 -7.32 -1.68
C SER A 35 -10.34 -7.34 -2.98
N GLN A 36 -10.78 -6.56 -3.99
CA GLN A 36 -10.14 -6.45 -5.30
C GLN A 36 -8.76 -5.79 -5.20
N ASP A 37 -7.74 -6.48 -5.70
CA ASP A 37 -6.34 -6.01 -5.69
C ASP A 37 -6.19 -4.71 -6.48
N ASP A 38 -6.78 -4.63 -7.67
CA ASP A 38 -6.81 -3.42 -8.49
C ASP A 38 -7.41 -2.23 -7.74
N THR A 39 -8.57 -2.41 -7.09
CA THR A 39 -9.21 -1.34 -6.32
C THR A 39 -8.33 -0.86 -5.17
N LYS A 40 -7.69 -1.77 -4.44
CA LYS A 40 -6.73 -1.40 -3.38
C LYS A 40 -5.54 -0.63 -3.95
N TYR A 41 -5.01 -1.09 -5.07
CA TYR A 41 -3.90 -0.43 -5.77
C TYR A 41 -4.26 1.01 -6.16
N TYR A 42 -5.39 1.22 -6.84
CA TYR A 42 -5.83 2.57 -7.23
C TYR A 42 -6.01 3.49 -6.02
N HIS A 43 -6.56 2.96 -4.92
CA HIS A 43 -6.69 3.71 -3.68
C HIS A 43 -5.33 4.09 -3.06
N VAL A 44 -4.36 3.17 -3.05
CA VAL A 44 -3.01 3.46 -2.57
C VAL A 44 -2.38 4.55 -3.43
N VAL A 45 -2.44 4.42 -4.75
CA VAL A 45 -1.90 5.39 -5.71
C VAL A 45 -2.52 6.77 -5.50
N ALA A 46 -3.84 6.85 -5.27
CA ALA A 46 -4.54 8.10 -5.00
C ALA A 46 -4.12 8.76 -3.67
N ALA A 47 -3.54 8.00 -2.73
CA ALA A 47 -3.07 8.50 -1.44
C ALA A 47 -1.56 8.84 -1.42
N LEU A 48 -0.84 8.54 -2.50
CA LEU A 48 0.58 8.88 -2.63
C LEU A 48 0.75 10.38 -2.89
N ASP A 49 1.75 10.96 -2.24
CA ASP A 49 2.22 12.29 -2.59
C ASP A 49 2.98 12.27 -3.93
N THR A 50 3.07 13.41 -4.62
CA THR A 50 3.80 13.55 -5.88
C THR A 50 5.23 13.02 -5.81
N ASN A 51 5.93 13.19 -4.68
CA ASN A 51 7.29 12.66 -4.52
C ASN A 51 7.31 11.11 -4.47
N THR A 52 6.40 10.53 -3.71
CA THR A 52 6.29 9.08 -3.55
C THR A 52 5.77 8.41 -4.82
N ALA A 53 4.82 9.03 -5.52
CA ALA A 53 4.31 8.58 -6.81
C ALA A 53 5.42 8.57 -7.87
N ASN A 54 6.28 9.60 -7.91
CA ASN A 54 7.45 9.62 -8.79
C ASN A 54 8.44 8.49 -8.50
N ARG A 55 8.65 8.14 -7.22
CA ARG A 55 9.49 6.97 -6.87
C ARG A 55 8.87 5.66 -7.31
N ALA A 56 7.56 5.51 -7.10
CA ALA A 56 6.81 4.33 -7.56
C ALA A 56 6.49 4.36 -9.05
N LEU A 57 6.96 5.36 -9.80
CA LEU A 57 6.60 5.56 -11.19
C LEU A 57 6.98 4.36 -12.04
N SER A 58 8.12 3.70 -11.75
CA SER A 58 8.51 2.44 -12.39
C SER A 58 7.53 1.29 -12.17
N VAL A 59 6.86 1.24 -11.01
CA VAL A 59 5.83 0.23 -10.69
C VAL A 59 4.47 0.64 -11.29
N LEU A 60 4.22 1.94 -11.40
CA LEU A 60 3.02 2.52 -12.00
C LEU A 60 2.98 2.39 -13.52
N THR A 61 4.12 2.60 -14.19
CA THR A 61 4.25 2.52 -15.66
C THR A 61 4.41 1.09 -16.16
N SER A 62 5.01 0.21 -15.36
CA SER A 62 5.10 -1.23 -15.63
C SER A 62 4.41 -2.02 -14.51
N PRO A 63 3.08 -1.93 -14.38
CA PRO A 63 2.36 -2.69 -13.37
C PRO A 63 2.40 -4.18 -13.72
N PRO A 64 2.66 -5.07 -12.74
CA PRO A 64 2.54 -6.50 -12.96
C PRO A 64 1.09 -6.91 -13.22
N THR A 65 0.91 -7.99 -13.97
CA THR A 65 -0.41 -8.50 -14.38
C THR A 65 -1.26 -8.99 -13.21
N THR A 66 -0.62 -9.40 -12.10
CA THR A 66 -1.28 -9.95 -10.91
C THR A 66 -0.62 -9.41 -9.65
N ASN A 67 -1.38 -9.24 -8.56
CA ASN A 67 -0.89 -8.78 -7.26
C ASN A 67 -0.25 -7.37 -7.30
N LYS A 68 -0.91 -6.39 -7.95
CA LYS A 68 -0.45 -5.00 -8.02
C LYS A 68 -0.35 -4.37 -6.64
N TYR A 69 -1.34 -4.60 -5.78
CA TYR A 69 -1.30 -4.10 -4.40
C TYR A 69 -0.16 -4.73 -3.60
N LYS A 70 0.06 -6.05 -3.73
CA LYS A 70 1.20 -6.70 -3.06
C LYS A 70 2.53 -6.14 -3.57
N THR A 71 2.66 -5.93 -4.87
CA THR A 71 3.88 -5.39 -5.48
C THR A 71 4.16 -3.97 -5.00
N ILE A 72 3.16 -3.08 -5.00
CA ILE A 72 3.37 -1.71 -4.55
C ILE A 72 3.62 -1.65 -3.03
N LYS A 73 2.96 -2.52 -2.26
CA LYS A 73 3.21 -2.69 -0.82
C LYS A 73 4.66 -3.10 -0.57
N THR A 74 5.12 -4.16 -1.24
CA THR A 74 6.52 -4.63 -1.19
C THR A 74 7.49 -3.55 -1.63
N PHE A 75 7.22 -2.86 -2.75
CA PHE A 75 8.06 -1.78 -3.24
C PHE A 75 8.24 -0.68 -2.18
N PHE A 76 7.14 -0.26 -1.54
CA PHE A 76 7.21 0.76 -0.51
C PHE A 76 7.85 0.26 0.79
N THR A 77 7.55 -0.96 1.24
CA THR A 77 8.24 -1.54 2.39
C THR A 77 9.71 -1.83 2.12
N THR A 78 10.13 -2.09 0.88
CA THR A 78 11.56 -2.26 0.55
C THR A 78 12.24 -0.89 0.40
N ALA A 79 11.62 0.04 -0.33
CA ALA A 79 12.18 1.37 -0.59
C ALA A 79 12.25 2.23 0.68
N TYR A 80 11.31 2.07 1.60
CA TYR A 80 11.23 2.85 2.85
C TYR A 80 11.48 2.01 4.12
N GLY A 81 11.44 0.68 4.04
CA GLY A 81 11.73 -0.25 5.13
C GLY A 81 13.05 -1.01 4.96
N LEU A 82 14.02 -0.43 4.23
CA LEU A 82 15.44 -0.85 4.28
C LEU A 82 16.01 -0.82 5.72
N THR A 83 15.28 -0.28 6.70
CA THR A 83 15.57 -0.37 8.14
C THR A 83 14.96 -1.59 8.86
N ASP A 84 14.02 -2.32 8.26
CA ASP A 84 13.19 -3.31 8.98
C ASP A 84 12.85 -4.60 8.19
N CYS A 85 13.06 -4.67 6.88
CA CYS A 85 12.81 -5.89 6.08
C CYS A 85 13.71 -7.08 6.44
N GLU A 86 14.92 -6.88 6.99
CA GLU A 86 15.69 -7.99 7.57
C GLU A 86 15.00 -8.59 8.81
N ARG A 87 14.21 -7.80 9.55
CA ARG A 87 13.53 -8.25 10.78
C ARG A 87 12.21 -8.97 10.51
N ALA A 88 11.48 -8.58 9.46
CA ALA A 88 10.20 -9.23 9.13
C ALA A 88 10.38 -10.69 8.66
N THR A 89 11.49 -11.00 7.98
CA THR A 89 11.86 -12.38 7.62
C THR A 89 12.35 -13.18 8.83
N ALA A 90 12.99 -12.54 9.81
CA ALA A 90 13.37 -13.20 11.07
C ALA A 90 12.14 -13.58 11.92
N LEU A 91 11.03 -12.82 11.85
CA LEU A 91 9.80 -13.10 12.60
C LEU A 91 8.95 -14.23 12.00
N LEU A 92 9.14 -14.58 10.73
CA LEU A 92 8.42 -15.69 10.08
C LEU A 92 9.16 -17.03 10.18
N ASN A 93 10.41 -17.06 10.66
CA ASN A 93 11.21 -18.29 10.80
C ASN A 93 11.39 -18.77 12.26
N LEU A 94 10.56 -18.30 13.20
CA LEU A 94 10.63 -18.71 14.62
C LEU A 94 9.36 -19.39 15.14
N LYS A 95 8.59 -20.04 14.26
CA LYS A 95 7.65 -21.11 14.63
C LYS A 95 7.54 -22.12 13.49
N GLY A 96 8.29 -23.20 13.59
CA GLY A 96 8.25 -24.36 12.70
C GLY A 96 9.54 -25.15 12.78
#